data_AF-A0A5C6X8L3-F1
#
_entry.id   AF-A0A5C6X8L3-F1
#
_cell.length_a   1.000
_cell.length_b   1.000
_cell.length_c   1.000
_cell.angle_alpha   90.00
_cell.angle_beta   90.00
_cell.angle_gamma   90.00
#
_symmetry.space_group_name_H-M   'P 1'
#
loop_
_entity.id
_entity.type
_entity.pdbx_description
1 polymer ?
#
loop_
_entity_poly.entity_id
_entity_poly.type
_entity_poly.pdbx_seq_one_letter_code
_entity_poly.pdbx_strand_id
1 'polypeptide(L)'
;MAAQYCVKVSAVDASVEVGELAARVARLSGRGAAEIEGMLKSGDVAIAASLSYSESLELQRELMRLKIPSKVVSEVGGGKGEALLQRGKHDARPAQESAVVEAVSDVPQGSSRASKAPPSSDSAEVPGSRRADVENPWAEFFPDLQAGEDAHVGSGEADDSPAGAAVGAAVATPGQGVSSPKRRAEAAVGAEREARAAELRATAADAHETLPAGPDRARLAEAMQFYEERPPYAPRGYDPRPDHVPLLAAVFSAFAPGAGQIFNGQPEKAQRYALTFFLLVPWVRAVRDAWSYGEQVRRYYAPRPEPGETRRAAVFALKWWFAVGLVASLSMYTFGLVEAQREQARQHAERELVAAMIDVAVVEVDEALEPALLAANQAHEALAEEQAAFTMSQEERAQRLYIIGYQSCVQRDYEACEATMRRVTALRAESRDAFRLQAWASVQARRNDPEAPMPEVAPVPSLEEFELSAGPGPRHADDL
;
A
#
# COMPACT_ATOMS: atom_id res chain seq x y z
N MET A 1 14.32 6.80 9.19
CA MET A 1 14.31 7.81 8.10
C MET A 1 13.82 7.12 6.83
N ALA A 2 13.18 7.83 5.90
CA ALA A 2 12.82 7.23 4.61
C ALA A 2 14.09 7.02 3.77
N ALA A 3 14.17 5.91 3.04
CA ALA A 3 15.24 5.70 2.06
C ALA A 3 15.06 6.68 0.90
N GLN A 4 16.13 7.42 0.58
CA GLN A 4 16.16 8.36 -0.53
C GLN A 4 16.84 7.72 -1.74
N TYR A 5 16.28 7.99 -2.92
CA TYR A 5 16.77 7.48 -4.19
C TYR A 5 17.12 8.63 -5.13
N CYS A 6 18.19 8.44 -5.89
CA CYS A 6 18.59 9.33 -6.96
C CYS A 6 18.59 8.57 -8.30
N VAL A 7 18.37 9.29 -9.40
CA VAL A 7 18.44 8.71 -10.75
C VAL A 7 19.62 9.33 -11.48
N LYS A 8 20.64 8.50 -11.74
CA LYS A 8 21.90 8.90 -12.38
C LYS A 8 21.88 8.55 -13.86
N VAL A 9 22.43 9.42 -14.69
CA VAL A 9 22.76 9.15 -16.10
C VAL A 9 24.27 9.08 -16.23
N SER A 10 24.77 7.96 -16.75
CA SER A 10 26.18 7.81 -17.12
C SER A 10 26.37 8.08 -18.61
N ALA A 11 27.50 8.69 -18.95
CA ALA A 11 27.96 8.78 -20.34
C ALA A 11 28.65 7.49 -20.82
N VAL A 12 29.08 6.61 -19.91
CA VAL A 12 29.82 5.38 -20.24
C VAL A 12 28.93 4.34 -20.92
N ASP A 13 27.69 4.20 -20.45
CA ASP A 13 26.69 3.25 -20.99
C ASP A 13 25.97 3.77 -22.24
N ALA A 14 26.33 4.97 -22.75
CA ALA A 14 25.62 5.65 -23.82
C ALA A 14 26.24 5.36 -25.20
N SER A 15 25.51 4.65 -26.06
CA SER A 15 25.82 4.51 -27.50
C SER A 15 25.48 5.76 -28.33
N VAL A 16 25.34 6.92 -27.67
CA VAL A 16 24.87 8.19 -28.23
C VAL A 16 25.87 9.28 -27.85
N GLU A 17 26.19 10.19 -28.77
CA GLU A 17 27.14 11.28 -28.52
C GLU A 17 26.74 12.11 -27.29
N VAL A 18 27.73 12.42 -26.43
CA VAL A 18 27.53 13.09 -25.13
C VAL A 18 26.79 14.43 -25.28
N GLY A 19 27.01 15.15 -26.38
CA GLY A 19 26.29 16.39 -26.69
C GLY A 19 24.80 16.19 -26.96
N GLU A 20 24.39 15.11 -27.63
CA GLU A 20 22.97 14.81 -27.83
C GLU A 20 22.32 14.31 -26.53
N LEU A 21 23.05 13.47 -25.77
CA LEU A 21 22.63 13.01 -24.44
C LEU A 21 22.37 14.21 -23.50
N ALA A 22 23.32 15.15 -23.43
CA ALA A 22 23.19 16.39 -22.67
C ALA A 22 22.01 17.26 -23.16
N ALA A 23 21.81 17.37 -24.47
CA ALA A 23 20.69 18.13 -25.06
C ALA A 23 19.32 17.49 -24.76
N ARG A 24 19.23 16.17 -24.55
CA ARG A 24 18.00 15.51 -24.09
C ARG A 24 17.78 15.73 -22.59
N VAL A 25 18.80 15.55 -21.75
CA VAL A 25 18.71 15.77 -20.29
C VAL A 25 18.46 17.24 -19.92
N ALA A 26 18.95 18.20 -20.74
CA ALA A 26 18.64 19.63 -20.62
C ALA A 26 17.13 19.93 -20.66
N ARG A 27 16.38 19.25 -21.54
CA ARG A 27 14.93 19.47 -21.69
C ARG A 27 14.12 19.01 -20.47
N LEU A 28 14.64 18.06 -19.70
CA LEU A 28 13.99 17.53 -18.49
C LEU A 28 14.39 18.32 -17.23
N SER A 29 15.69 18.62 -17.09
CA SER A 29 16.24 19.32 -15.93
C SER A 29 16.00 20.84 -15.95
N GLY A 30 15.82 21.43 -17.15
CA GLY A 30 15.72 22.87 -17.34
C GLY A 30 17.06 23.61 -17.30
N ARG A 31 18.20 22.90 -17.26
CA ARG A 31 19.55 23.48 -17.29
C ARG A 31 20.13 23.55 -18.71
N GLY A 32 21.22 24.30 -18.88
CA GLY A 32 21.89 24.46 -20.17
C GLY A 32 22.59 23.19 -20.63
N ALA A 33 22.44 22.82 -21.91
CA ALA A 33 23.04 21.59 -22.46
C ALA A 33 24.57 21.53 -22.27
N ALA A 34 25.29 22.64 -22.48
CA ALA A 34 26.75 22.70 -22.29
C ALA A 34 27.19 22.51 -20.83
N GLU A 35 26.35 22.88 -19.86
CA GLU A 35 26.59 22.66 -18.43
C GLU A 35 26.53 21.16 -18.13
N ILE A 36 25.49 20.49 -18.63
CA ILE A 36 25.26 19.05 -18.47
C ILE A 36 26.28 18.23 -19.24
N GLU A 37 26.71 18.68 -20.42
CA GLU A 37 27.79 18.06 -21.18
C GLU A 37 29.13 18.13 -20.43
N GLY A 38 29.40 19.24 -19.74
CA GLY A 38 30.54 19.38 -18.84
C GLY A 38 30.48 18.41 -17.66
N MET A 39 29.31 18.27 -17.03
CA MET A 39 29.11 17.33 -15.91
C MET A 39 29.20 15.86 -16.36
N LEU A 40 28.57 15.47 -17.49
CA LEU A 40 28.66 14.13 -18.07
C LEU A 40 30.08 13.72 -18.49
N LYS A 41 30.94 14.70 -18.82
CA LYS A 41 32.39 14.46 -19.06
C LYS A 41 33.19 14.31 -17.76
N SER A 42 32.65 14.74 -16.62
CA SER A 42 33.29 14.60 -15.30
C SER A 42 32.87 13.35 -14.54
N GLY A 43 31.71 12.76 -14.86
CA GLY A 43 31.19 11.53 -14.26
C GLY A 43 29.68 11.37 -14.42
N ASP A 44 29.10 10.45 -13.64
CA ASP A 44 27.65 10.24 -13.59
C ASP A 44 26.92 11.47 -13.05
N VAL A 45 25.81 11.85 -13.71
CA VAL A 45 25.03 13.03 -13.35
C VAL A 45 23.68 12.62 -12.76
N ALA A 46 23.45 12.97 -11.49
CA ALA A 46 22.16 12.76 -10.82
C ALA A 46 21.13 13.81 -11.31
N ILE A 47 20.07 13.37 -11.99
CA ILE A 47 19.02 14.25 -12.53
C ILE A 47 18.09 14.78 -11.43
N ALA A 48 17.85 13.94 -10.42
CA ALA A 48 17.10 14.26 -9.22
C ALA A 48 17.64 13.41 -8.06
N ALA A 49 17.61 13.98 -6.86
CA ALA A 49 18.00 13.36 -5.60
C ALA A 49 16.82 13.41 -4.61
N SER A 50 16.90 12.69 -3.50
CA SER A 50 15.84 12.64 -2.47
C SER A 50 14.45 12.20 -2.96
N LEU A 51 14.34 11.47 -4.08
CA LEU A 51 13.07 10.93 -4.58
C LEU A 51 12.59 9.75 -3.72
N SER A 52 11.28 9.53 -3.67
CA SER A 52 10.72 8.23 -3.25
C SER A 52 11.04 7.16 -4.29
N TYR A 53 10.99 5.89 -3.87
CA TYR A 53 11.24 4.75 -4.76
C TYR A 53 10.32 4.77 -6.00
N SER A 54 9.03 5.03 -5.80
CA SER A 54 8.04 5.16 -6.88
C SER A 54 8.38 6.28 -7.88
N GLU A 55 8.72 7.48 -7.39
CA GLU A 55 9.09 8.60 -8.27
C GLU A 55 10.39 8.32 -9.03
N SER A 56 11.35 7.64 -8.40
CA SER A 56 12.61 7.25 -9.07
C SER A 56 12.39 6.26 -10.22
N LEU A 57 11.45 5.32 -10.07
CA LEU A 57 11.06 4.38 -11.13
C LEU A 57 10.25 5.06 -12.24
N GLU A 58 9.37 6.01 -11.92
CA GLU A 58 8.66 6.80 -12.93
C GLU A 58 9.61 7.66 -13.77
N LEU A 59 10.56 8.34 -13.12
CA LEU A 59 11.61 9.11 -13.80
C LEU A 59 12.51 8.21 -14.66
N GLN A 60 12.93 7.03 -14.17
CA GLN A 60 13.71 6.08 -14.96
C GLN A 60 12.93 5.59 -16.20
N ARG A 61 11.63 5.33 -16.07
CA ARG A 61 10.75 4.96 -17.20
C ARG A 61 10.62 6.08 -18.23
N GLU A 62 10.58 7.34 -17.81
CA GLU A 62 10.58 8.50 -18.72
C GLU A 62 11.92 8.66 -19.46
N LEU A 63 13.04 8.51 -18.75
CA LEU A 63 14.38 8.54 -19.33
C LEU A 63 14.60 7.41 -20.34
N MET A 64 14.16 6.18 -20.04
CA MET A 64 14.21 5.05 -20.98
C MET A 64 13.36 5.28 -22.23
N ARG A 65 12.15 5.89 -22.11
CA ARG A 65 11.33 6.28 -23.27
C ARG A 65 12.05 7.29 -24.19
N LEU A 66 12.90 8.13 -23.63
CA LEU A 66 13.74 9.10 -24.35
C LEU A 66 15.10 8.53 -24.80
N LYS A 67 15.31 7.21 -24.63
CA LYS A 67 16.58 6.49 -24.90
C LYS A 67 17.77 7.14 -24.20
N ILE A 68 17.60 7.47 -22.92
CA ILE A 68 18.65 7.96 -22.02
C ILE A 68 19.00 6.81 -21.05
N PRO A 69 20.23 6.26 -21.07
CA PRO A 69 20.63 5.24 -20.09
C PRO A 69 20.60 5.85 -18.69
N SER A 70 19.91 5.19 -17.75
CA SER A 70 19.75 5.71 -16.40
C SER A 70 19.63 4.60 -15.36
N LYS A 71 20.32 4.80 -14.23
CA LYS A 71 20.41 3.86 -13.12
C LYS A 71 19.86 4.52 -11.85
N VAL A 72 18.93 3.83 -11.17
CA VAL A 72 18.48 4.23 -9.84
C VAL A 72 19.54 3.81 -8.83
N VAL A 73 19.94 4.70 -7.94
CA VAL A 73 20.91 4.44 -6.86
C VAL A 73 20.33 4.95 -5.55
N SER A 74 20.37 4.11 -4.51
CA SER A 74 19.97 4.48 -3.16
C SER A 74 21.04 5.36 -2.51
N GLU A 75 20.64 6.47 -1.89
CA GLU A 75 21.50 7.55 -1.40
C GLU A 75 22.16 7.21 -0.04
N VAL A 76 22.32 5.90 0.26
CA VAL A 76 22.61 5.36 1.59
C VAL A 76 24.12 5.15 1.84
N GLY A 77 24.95 5.19 0.80
CA GLY A 77 26.41 5.08 0.87
C GLY A 77 27.11 6.36 0.42
N GLY A 78 27.61 7.17 1.36
CA GLY A 78 28.17 8.51 1.09
C GLY A 78 29.54 8.52 0.39
N GLY A 79 29.55 8.36 -0.94
CA GLY A 79 30.73 8.55 -1.78
C GLY A 79 31.05 10.04 -2.01
N LYS A 80 32.25 10.51 -1.63
CA LYS A 80 32.67 11.90 -1.87
C LYS A 80 33.09 12.11 -3.34
N GLY A 81 32.16 12.50 -4.21
CA GLY A 81 32.51 12.89 -5.58
C GLY A 81 31.39 13.40 -6.50
N GLU A 82 30.18 13.66 -6.01
CA GLU A 82 28.99 13.78 -6.87
C GLU A 82 28.60 15.22 -7.24
N ALA A 83 28.40 15.48 -8.54
CA ALA A 83 27.87 16.73 -9.08
C ALA A 83 26.32 16.71 -9.07
N LEU A 84 25.73 17.32 -8.04
CA LEU A 84 24.27 17.28 -7.81
C LEU A 84 23.48 18.33 -8.62
N LEU A 85 22.53 17.87 -9.46
CA LEU A 85 21.56 18.76 -10.12
C LEU A 85 20.40 19.12 -9.19
N GLN A 86 20.61 20.07 -8.27
CA GLN A 86 19.46 20.69 -7.59
C GLN A 86 18.62 21.51 -8.59
N ARG A 87 17.31 21.26 -8.60
CA ARG A 87 16.32 21.91 -9.48
C ARG A 87 15.92 23.27 -8.92
N GLY A 88 16.57 24.34 -9.38
CA GLY A 88 16.32 25.72 -8.93
C GLY A 88 14.89 26.19 -9.22
N LYS A 89 14.03 26.21 -8.20
CA LYS A 89 12.64 26.69 -8.30
C LYS A 89 12.60 28.22 -8.22
N HIS A 90 12.83 28.89 -9.35
CA HIS A 90 12.66 30.35 -9.46
C HIS A 90 11.20 30.75 -9.66
N ASP A 91 10.53 31.16 -8.58
CA ASP A 91 9.30 31.93 -8.67
C ASP A 91 9.64 33.37 -9.10
N ALA A 92 9.05 33.83 -10.23
CA ALA A 92 9.45 35.08 -10.87
C ALA A 92 8.64 36.30 -10.37
N ARG A 93 9.34 37.28 -9.77
CA ARG A 93 8.83 38.65 -9.56
C ARG A 93 9.98 39.66 -9.77
N PRO A 94 9.78 40.76 -10.53
CA PRO A 94 10.91 41.49 -11.11
C PRO A 94 11.51 42.60 -10.23
N ALA A 95 12.81 42.78 -10.42
CA ALA A 95 13.60 44.02 -10.39
C ALA A 95 13.54 44.96 -9.17
N GLN A 96 14.69 45.08 -8.49
CA GLN A 96 15.24 46.39 -8.16
C GLN A 96 16.79 46.37 -8.20
N GLU A 97 17.41 47.51 -8.46
CA GLU A 97 18.85 47.64 -8.74
C GLU A 97 19.70 47.79 -7.46
N SER A 98 20.93 47.31 -7.51
CA SER A 98 22.14 47.98 -6.97
C SER A 98 23.40 47.29 -7.53
N ALA A 99 24.55 47.99 -7.53
CA ALA A 99 25.75 47.61 -8.29
C ALA A 99 27.06 47.83 -7.51
N VAL A 100 28.19 47.41 -8.12
CA VAL A 100 29.60 47.53 -7.63
C VAL A 100 29.84 46.62 -6.38
N VAL A 101 30.97 45.98 -6.08
CA VAL A 101 32.44 46.17 -6.26
C VAL A 101 33.06 44.74 -6.46
N GLU A 102 34.00 44.45 -7.38
CA GLU A 102 35.48 44.48 -7.23
C GLU A 102 36.02 43.87 -5.89
N ALA A 103 37.16 43.13 -5.79
CA ALA A 103 38.13 42.62 -6.77
C ALA A 103 39.10 41.55 -6.17
N VAL A 104 39.80 40.78 -7.04
CA VAL A 104 41.24 40.36 -6.96
C VAL A 104 41.73 39.21 -6.02
N SER A 105 42.84 38.56 -6.45
CA SER A 105 43.86 37.73 -5.73
C SER A 105 43.76 36.19 -5.60
N ASP A 106 44.11 35.50 -6.69
CA ASP A 106 45.23 34.53 -6.87
C ASP A 106 46.04 33.91 -5.69
N VAL A 107 46.36 32.59 -5.84
CA VAL A 107 47.71 31.92 -5.66
C VAL A 107 48.27 31.66 -4.21
N PRO A 108 48.98 30.53 -3.90
CA PRO A 108 48.90 29.12 -4.39
C PRO A 108 49.16 28.01 -3.28
N GLN A 109 49.30 26.75 -3.73
CA GLN A 109 50.12 25.60 -3.21
C GLN A 109 50.51 25.43 -1.70
N GLY A 110 50.30 24.20 -1.21
CA GLY A 110 51.03 23.54 -0.10
C GLY A 110 50.30 22.25 0.33
N SER A 111 50.73 21.02 0.02
CA SER A 111 52.00 20.32 0.30
C SER A 111 52.27 20.05 1.78
N SER A 112 51.73 18.93 2.31
CA SER A 112 52.29 18.23 3.47
C SER A 112 51.94 16.73 3.46
N ARG A 113 52.98 15.90 3.31
CA ARG A 113 52.91 14.43 3.33
C ARG A 113 53.29 13.94 4.73
N ALA A 114 52.39 13.29 5.46
CA ALA A 114 52.66 12.79 6.81
C ALA A 114 52.01 11.42 7.07
N SER A 115 52.82 10.36 7.08
CA SER A 115 52.43 9.03 7.56
C SER A 115 52.77 8.89 9.05
N LYS A 116 51.88 8.32 9.87
CA LYS A 116 52.29 7.63 11.10
C LYS A 116 51.27 6.57 11.55
N ALA A 117 51.76 5.65 12.37
CA ALA A 117 51.16 4.36 12.73
C ALA A 117 50.25 4.45 13.98
N PRO A 118 49.51 3.38 14.37
CA PRO A 118 48.41 3.46 15.33
C PRO A 118 48.81 3.16 16.79
N PRO A 119 47.99 3.59 17.77
CA PRO A 119 47.82 2.91 19.05
C PRO A 119 46.84 1.72 18.86
N SER A 120 47.18 0.47 19.19
CA SER A 120 47.42 -0.11 20.52
C SER A 120 46.14 -0.30 21.35
N SER A 121 45.77 -1.56 21.55
CA SER A 121 44.72 -2.03 22.47
C SER A 121 45.08 -1.80 23.93
N ASP A 122 44.09 -1.60 24.80
CA ASP A 122 44.16 -2.16 26.16
C ASP A 122 42.76 -2.39 26.81
N SER A 123 42.72 -3.42 27.66
CA SER A 123 41.86 -3.68 28.83
C SER A 123 40.35 -3.36 28.84
N ALA A 124 39.57 -4.40 28.54
CA ALA A 124 38.60 -5.07 29.44
C ALA A 124 37.64 -4.27 30.37
N GLU A 125 36.34 -4.59 30.26
CA GLU A 125 35.43 -4.66 31.43
C GLU A 125 34.30 -5.72 31.20
N VAL A 126 33.92 -6.47 32.23
CA VAL A 126 32.90 -7.55 32.21
C VAL A 126 32.21 -7.59 33.59
N PRO A 127 30.88 -7.38 33.69
CA PRO A 127 29.97 -8.52 33.99
C PRO A 127 28.52 -8.37 33.44
N GLY A 128 27.78 -9.48 33.22
CA GLY A 128 26.37 -9.35 32.77
C GLY A 128 25.51 -10.59 32.47
N SER A 129 25.79 -11.76 33.07
CA SER A 129 25.09 -13.04 32.85
C SER A 129 23.55 -12.99 32.63
N ARG A 130 23.07 -13.69 31.58
CA ARG A 130 21.86 -14.55 31.66
C ARG A 130 21.73 -15.54 30.49
N ARG A 131 21.68 -16.84 30.83
CA ARG A 131 21.27 -18.01 30.01
C ARG A 131 21.60 -17.97 28.51
N ALA A 132 22.71 -18.60 28.15
CA ALA A 132 22.77 -19.41 26.94
C ALA A 132 22.37 -20.84 27.31
N ASP A 133 21.67 -21.53 26.41
CA ASP A 133 21.43 -22.97 26.53
C ASP A 133 22.71 -23.71 26.09
N VAL A 134 23.15 -24.68 26.89
CA VAL A 134 24.44 -25.37 26.68
C VAL A 134 24.19 -26.61 25.84
N GLU A 135 24.24 -26.45 24.52
CA GLU A 135 24.32 -27.58 23.59
C GLU A 135 25.56 -28.41 23.92
N ASN A 136 25.38 -29.73 24.07
CA ASN A 136 26.45 -30.63 24.45
C ASN A 136 27.30 -30.98 23.20
N PRO A 137 28.59 -30.58 23.12
CA PRO A 137 29.41 -30.79 21.92
C PRO A 137 29.75 -32.27 21.63
N TRP A 138 29.29 -33.20 22.48
CA TRP A 138 29.39 -34.64 22.25
C TRP A 138 28.14 -35.25 21.61
N ALA A 139 27.05 -34.49 21.42
CA ALA A 139 25.77 -35.00 20.92
C ALA A 139 25.87 -35.54 19.47
N GLU A 140 26.63 -34.88 18.60
CA GLU A 140 26.82 -35.29 17.20
C GLU A 140 27.51 -36.65 17.05
N PHE A 141 28.27 -37.09 18.07
CA PHE A 141 29.08 -38.30 18.01
C PHE A 141 28.37 -39.57 18.52
N PHE A 142 27.21 -39.45 19.18
CA PHE A 142 26.49 -40.58 19.80
C PHE A 142 24.95 -40.46 19.70
N PRO A 143 24.37 -40.45 18.48
CA PRO A 143 22.92 -40.29 18.29
C PRO A 143 22.06 -41.37 18.98
N ASP A 144 22.58 -42.59 19.11
CA ASP A 144 21.87 -43.74 19.70
C ASP A 144 21.54 -43.58 21.19
N LEU A 145 22.15 -42.61 21.89
CA LEU A 145 21.93 -42.39 23.33
C LEU A 145 20.75 -41.47 23.67
N GLN A 146 20.13 -40.78 22.70
CA GLN A 146 18.99 -39.89 22.97
C GLN A 146 17.61 -40.53 22.74
N ALA A 147 17.53 -41.71 22.11
CA ALA A 147 16.27 -42.34 21.69
C ALA A 147 15.43 -43.00 22.83
N GLY A 148 15.59 -42.55 24.09
CA GLY A 148 15.13 -43.30 25.27
C GLY A 148 14.18 -42.60 26.25
N GLU A 149 14.02 -41.26 26.23
CA GLU A 149 13.38 -40.53 27.35
C GLU A 149 11.94 -40.01 27.10
N ASP A 150 11.45 -39.96 25.86
CA ASP A 150 10.10 -39.43 25.54
C ASP A 150 8.95 -40.46 25.68
N ALA A 151 8.94 -41.24 26.77
CA ALA A 151 7.98 -42.34 26.95
C ALA A 151 7.52 -42.61 28.40
N HIS A 152 6.82 -41.65 29.04
CA HIS A 152 5.59 -41.87 29.85
C HIS A 152 5.16 -40.68 30.75
N VAL A 153 4.27 -39.82 30.26
CA VAL A 153 3.21 -39.15 31.05
C VAL A 153 2.02 -38.93 30.08
N GLY A 154 0.75 -39.13 30.39
CA GLY A 154 0.11 -39.62 31.62
C GLY A 154 -1.37 -39.20 31.59
N SER A 155 -2.30 -40.16 31.50
CA SER A 155 -3.72 -39.90 31.25
C SER A 155 -4.52 -39.54 32.51
N GLY A 156 -5.61 -38.77 32.34
CA GLY A 156 -6.62 -38.55 33.39
C GLY A 156 -7.99 -38.17 32.82
N GLU A 157 -9.03 -38.80 33.35
CA GLU A 157 -10.47 -38.61 33.09
C GLU A 157 -10.93 -37.12 33.05
N ALA A 158 -11.88 -36.68 32.21
CA ALA A 158 -13.25 -37.15 31.94
C ALA A 158 -14.23 -36.95 33.12
N ASP A 159 -15.25 -36.12 32.96
CA ASP A 159 -16.65 -36.59 33.03
C ASP A 159 -17.70 -35.58 32.49
N ASP A 160 -18.87 -36.15 32.20
CA ASP A 160 -20.25 -35.62 32.23
C ASP A 160 -20.77 -34.39 31.45
N SER A 161 -22.06 -34.53 31.13
CA SER A 161 -23.05 -33.52 30.68
C SER A 161 -24.33 -33.77 31.54
N PRO A 162 -25.54 -33.22 31.30
CA PRO A 162 -25.99 -32.19 30.35
C PRO A 162 -26.90 -31.10 30.99
N ALA A 163 -27.42 -30.20 30.14
CA ALA A 163 -28.73 -29.52 30.22
C ALA A 163 -29.17 -28.74 31.49
N GLY A 164 -29.52 -27.46 31.29
CA GLY A 164 -30.31 -26.67 32.24
C GLY A 164 -30.95 -25.45 31.56
N ALA A 165 -32.23 -25.14 31.86
CA ALA A 165 -32.99 -24.07 31.21
C ALA A 165 -33.84 -23.23 32.19
N ALA A 166 -33.69 -21.90 32.11
CA ALA A 166 -34.58 -20.86 32.66
C ALA A 166 -34.26 -19.54 31.89
N VAL A 167 -35.16 -18.66 31.45
CA VAL A 167 -36.45 -18.10 31.96
C VAL A 167 -36.24 -16.92 32.94
N GLY A 168 -36.78 -15.74 32.56
CA GLY A 168 -36.71 -14.45 33.27
C GLY A 168 -36.33 -13.30 32.33
N ALA A 169 -37.18 -12.39 31.81
CA ALA A 169 -38.53 -11.88 32.10
C ALA A 169 -38.60 -10.60 32.97
N ALA A 170 -39.42 -9.62 32.52
CA ALA A 170 -39.57 -8.23 33.03
C ALA A 170 -38.28 -7.36 32.89
N VAL A 171 -38.23 -6.01 33.02
CA VAL A 171 -39.10 -4.91 33.52
C VAL A 171 -38.78 -3.65 32.66
N ALA A 172 -39.62 -2.65 32.34
CA ALA A 172 -41.08 -2.48 32.14
C ALA A 172 -41.36 -1.08 31.48
N THR A 173 -42.61 -0.76 31.15
CA THR A 173 -43.14 0.60 30.81
C THR A 173 -43.83 1.23 32.05
N PRO A 174 -44.44 2.46 32.06
CA PRO A 174 -44.69 3.46 31.01
C PRO A 174 -44.46 4.96 31.40
N GLY A 175 -44.85 5.91 30.52
CA GLY A 175 -45.12 7.34 30.80
C GLY A 175 -45.70 8.02 29.54
N GLN A 176 -46.93 8.57 29.52
CA GLN A 176 -47.37 9.86 30.07
C GLN A 176 -46.52 11.06 29.60
N GLY A 177 -47.06 12.09 28.93
CA GLY A 177 -48.43 12.32 28.46
C GLY A 177 -48.69 13.79 28.10
N VAL A 178 -49.93 14.24 28.33
CA VAL A 178 -50.38 15.66 28.42
C VAL A 178 -50.51 16.46 27.11
N SER A 179 -51.75 16.90 26.88
CA SER A 179 -52.25 17.80 25.84
C SER A 179 -51.92 19.28 26.07
N SER A 180 -52.05 20.13 25.04
CA SER A 180 -52.30 21.57 25.21
C SER A 180 -52.84 22.29 23.95
N PRO A 181 -54.13 22.66 23.90
CA PRO A 181 -54.68 23.61 22.92
C PRO A 181 -54.87 25.00 23.56
N LYS A 182 -53.94 25.95 23.33
CA LYS A 182 -54.08 27.31 23.90
C LYS A 182 -53.33 28.41 23.15
N ARG A 183 -54.04 29.13 22.27
CA ARG A 183 -53.84 30.58 22.05
C ARG A 183 -55.20 31.27 21.92
N ARG A 184 -55.34 32.40 22.61
CA ARG A 184 -56.55 33.22 22.75
C ARG A 184 -56.10 34.69 22.76
N ALA A 185 -56.91 35.56 22.16
CA ALA A 185 -56.79 37.02 22.21
C ALA A 185 -55.50 37.64 21.64
N GLU A 186 -55.60 38.06 20.37
CA GLU A 186 -55.46 39.49 20.04
C GLU A 186 -56.84 39.89 19.45
N ALA A 187 -57.65 40.76 20.05
CA ALA A 187 -57.44 42.12 20.58
C ALA A 187 -57.49 43.23 19.51
N ALA A 188 -58.70 43.40 18.95
CA ALA A 188 -59.40 44.69 18.92
C ALA A 188 -58.57 45.98 18.69
N VAL A 189 -58.26 46.29 17.41
CA VAL A 189 -57.82 47.64 16.97
C VAL A 189 -58.61 48.10 15.72
N GLY A 190 -59.86 47.63 15.56
CA GLY A 190 -60.71 47.91 14.39
C GLY A 190 -61.78 48.99 14.59
N ALA A 191 -62.41 49.04 15.77
CA ALA A 191 -63.72 49.67 15.94
C ALA A 191 -63.75 51.21 15.93
N GLU A 192 -62.63 51.89 16.19
CA GLU A 192 -62.62 53.36 16.31
C GLU A 192 -62.40 54.09 14.97
N ARG A 193 -62.09 53.40 13.88
CA ARG A 193 -61.83 54.03 12.58
C ARG A 193 -63.07 54.25 11.70
N GLU A 194 -64.15 53.51 11.89
CA GLU A 194 -65.38 53.70 11.10
C GLU A 194 -66.24 54.86 11.61
N ALA A 195 -66.25 55.13 12.92
CA ALA A 195 -67.07 56.18 13.54
C ALA A 195 -66.79 57.59 12.96
N ARG A 196 -65.53 57.91 12.63
CA ARG A 196 -65.14 59.23 12.07
C ARG A 196 -65.35 59.36 10.56
N ALA A 197 -65.77 58.31 9.85
CA ALA A 197 -66.02 58.36 8.40
C ALA A 197 -67.48 58.74 8.03
N ALA A 198 -68.38 58.76 9.01
CA ALA A 198 -69.80 59.08 8.82
C ALA A 198 -70.09 60.59 8.92
N GLU A 199 -69.47 61.28 9.87
CA GLU A 199 -69.82 62.67 10.25
C GLU A 199 -69.49 63.70 9.15
N LEU A 200 -68.43 63.46 8.36
CA LEU A 200 -68.01 64.33 7.25
C LEU A 200 -68.85 64.19 5.96
N ARG A 201 -69.91 63.37 5.94
CA ARG A 201 -70.86 63.28 4.81
C ARG A 201 -72.18 64.02 5.02
N ALA A 202 -72.43 64.57 6.22
CA ALA A 202 -73.73 65.14 6.57
C ALA A 202 -73.96 66.61 6.12
N THR A 203 -72.95 67.27 5.55
CA THR A 203 -72.96 68.73 5.31
C THR A 203 -72.67 69.15 3.85
N ALA A 204 -72.66 68.21 2.91
CA ALA A 204 -72.44 68.45 1.48
C ALA A 204 -73.68 68.11 0.62
N ALA A 205 -74.88 68.34 1.18
CA ALA A 205 -76.15 67.92 0.62
C ALA A 205 -77.17 69.06 0.55
N ASP A 206 -76.76 70.21 -0.01
CA ASP A 206 -77.69 71.25 -0.45
C ASP A 206 -77.10 72.06 -1.62
N ALA A 207 -77.99 72.64 -2.43
CA ALA A 207 -77.70 73.52 -3.59
C ALA A 207 -76.75 72.97 -4.69
N HIS A 208 -77.34 72.31 -5.70
CA HIS A 208 -77.14 72.78 -7.08
C HIS A 208 -78.38 72.51 -7.96
N GLU A 209 -78.66 73.44 -8.87
CA GLU A 209 -79.96 73.57 -9.54
C GLU A 209 -80.19 72.60 -10.71
N THR A 210 -81.47 72.33 -10.97
CA THR A 210 -81.94 71.51 -12.09
C THR A 210 -81.75 72.21 -13.44
N LEU A 211 -80.82 71.72 -14.26
CA LEU A 211 -80.76 72.00 -15.70
C LEU A 211 -81.34 70.82 -16.51
N PRO A 212 -82.00 71.06 -17.65
CA PRO A 212 -82.67 70.01 -18.42
C PRO A 212 -81.68 69.01 -19.03
N ALA A 213 -82.04 67.73 -18.96
CA ALA A 213 -81.16 66.63 -19.36
C ALA A 213 -80.88 66.61 -20.87
N GLY A 214 -79.64 66.95 -21.25
CA GLY A 214 -79.05 66.44 -22.48
C GLY A 214 -78.85 64.92 -22.40
N PRO A 215 -78.60 64.22 -23.52
CA PRO A 215 -78.33 62.79 -23.51
C PRO A 215 -77.14 62.50 -22.59
N ASP A 216 -77.37 61.66 -21.58
CA ASP A 216 -76.48 61.48 -20.43
C ASP A 216 -75.15 60.86 -20.87
N ARG A 217 -74.16 61.72 -21.12
CA ARG A 217 -72.82 61.32 -21.57
C ARG A 217 -72.06 60.53 -20.53
N ALA A 218 -72.41 60.61 -19.24
CA ALA A 218 -71.82 59.75 -18.22
C ALA A 218 -72.30 58.31 -18.42
N ARG A 219 -73.61 58.09 -18.52
CA ARG A 219 -74.18 56.76 -18.83
C ARG A 219 -73.80 56.23 -20.21
N LEU A 220 -73.65 57.11 -21.21
CA LEU A 220 -73.21 56.68 -22.55
C LEU A 220 -71.71 56.30 -22.55
N ALA A 221 -70.87 57.02 -21.80
CA ALA A 221 -69.47 56.65 -21.61
C ALA A 221 -69.34 55.35 -20.80
N GLU A 222 -70.09 55.20 -19.70
CA GLU A 222 -70.18 53.97 -18.91
C GLU A 222 -70.59 52.77 -19.79
N ALA A 223 -71.66 52.92 -20.59
CA ALA A 223 -72.13 51.88 -21.50
C ALA A 223 -71.14 51.52 -22.63
N MET A 224 -70.25 52.43 -23.03
CA MET A 224 -69.17 52.13 -23.99
C MET A 224 -67.91 51.58 -23.31
N GLN A 225 -67.57 52.04 -22.11
CA GLN A 225 -66.45 51.52 -21.29
C GLN A 225 -66.68 50.07 -20.87
N PHE A 226 -67.94 49.62 -20.74
CA PHE A 226 -68.27 48.21 -20.52
C PHE A 226 -67.81 47.25 -21.65
N TYR A 227 -67.32 47.76 -22.78
CA TYR A 227 -66.72 46.96 -23.86
C TYR A 227 -65.18 46.91 -23.82
N GLU A 228 -64.53 47.72 -22.98
CA GLU A 228 -63.07 47.70 -22.84
C GLU A 228 -62.64 46.77 -21.70
N GLU A 229 -61.48 46.12 -21.87
CA GLU A 229 -60.74 45.33 -20.88
C GLU A 229 -61.42 44.14 -20.17
N ARG A 230 -62.59 43.63 -20.59
CA ARG A 230 -63.02 42.28 -20.16
C ARG A 230 -62.00 41.23 -20.65
N PRO A 231 -61.37 40.42 -19.78
CA PRO A 231 -60.34 39.47 -20.22
C PRO A 231 -60.92 38.40 -21.17
N PRO A 232 -60.15 37.96 -22.18
CA PRO A 232 -60.67 37.16 -23.30
C PRO A 232 -61.27 35.81 -22.90
N TYR A 233 -60.89 35.24 -21.76
CA TYR A 233 -61.40 33.95 -21.27
C TYR A 233 -62.29 34.09 -20.02
N ALA A 234 -62.75 35.30 -19.67
CA ALA A 234 -63.55 35.54 -18.47
C ALA A 234 -64.99 34.96 -18.62
N PRO A 235 -65.39 33.94 -17.84
CA PRO A 235 -66.60 33.15 -18.07
C PRO A 235 -67.88 33.99 -18.07
N ARG A 236 -68.79 33.73 -19.01
CA ARG A 236 -70.08 34.41 -19.12
C ARG A 236 -71.12 33.78 -18.18
N GLY A 237 -70.89 33.92 -16.88
CA GLY A 237 -71.74 33.38 -15.81
C GLY A 237 -70.91 32.86 -14.64
N TYR A 238 -71.57 32.12 -13.74
CA TYR A 238 -70.91 31.42 -12.64
C TYR A 238 -70.16 30.18 -13.16
N ASP A 239 -68.84 30.11 -12.92
CA ASP A 239 -68.03 28.91 -13.15
C ASP A 239 -67.86 28.17 -11.80
N PRO A 240 -68.40 26.95 -11.64
CA PRO A 240 -68.31 26.19 -10.39
C PRO A 240 -66.92 25.62 -10.10
N ARG A 241 -65.92 25.81 -10.98
CA ARG A 241 -64.55 25.31 -10.78
C ARG A 241 -63.82 26.10 -9.69
N PRO A 242 -63.10 25.45 -8.75
CA PRO A 242 -62.32 26.13 -7.73
C PRO A 242 -61.20 26.97 -8.34
N ASP A 243 -60.87 28.10 -7.70
CA ASP A 243 -59.94 29.10 -8.24
C ASP A 243 -58.56 28.54 -8.58
N HIS A 244 -58.00 29.02 -9.68
CA HIS A 244 -56.66 28.62 -10.11
C HIS A 244 -55.61 29.29 -9.22
N VAL A 245 -54.76 28.48 -8.57
CA VAL A 245 -53.77 28.95 -7.59
C VAL A 245 -52.37 28.97 -8.24
N PRO A 246 -51.79 30.14 -8.58
CA PRO A 246 -50.47 30.23 -9.23
C PRO A 246 -49.34 29.67 -8.36
N LEU A 247 -49.51 29.72 -7.03
CA LEU A 247 -48.57 29.14 -6.06
C LEU A 247 -48.48 27.62 -6.21
N LEU A 248 -49.58 26.91 -6.49
CA LEU A 248 -49.54 25.46 -6.73
C LEU A 248 -48.79 25.13 -8.02
N ALA A 249 -49.01 25.91 -9.09
CA ALA A 249 -48.23 25.77 -10.34
C ALA A 249 -46.73 25.95 -10.09
N ALA A 250 -46.34 27.00 -9.35
CA ALA A 250 -44.95 27.24 -9.00
C ALA A 250 -44.35 26.13 -8.12
N VAL A 251 -45.06 25.66 -7.10
CA VAL A 251 -44.63 24.55 -6.22
C VAL A 251 -44.49 23.25 -7.01
N PHE A 252 -45.41 22.93 -7.92
CA PHE A 252 -45.27 21.76 -8.79
C PHE A 252 -44.01 21.85 -9.67
N SER A 253 -43.77 22.97 -10.35
CA SER A 253 -42.53 23.13 -11.15
C SER A 253 -41.25 23.20 -10.32
N ALA A 254 -41.32 23.63 -9.06
CA ALA A 254 -40.19 23.61 -8.13
C ALA A 254 -39.89 22.20 -7.62
N PHE A 255 -40.91 21.35 -7.44
CA PHE A 255 -40.74 19.96 -7.03
C PHE A 255 -40.37 19.03 -8.19
N ALA A 256 -40.91 19.25 -9.40
CA ALA A 256 -40.56 18.50 -10.59
C ALA A 256 -40.61 19.41 -11.84
N PRO A 257 -39.50 19.60 -12.57
CA PRO A 257 -39.45 20.54 -13.69
C PRO A 257 -40.48 20.17 -14.78
N GLY A 258 -41.32 21.14 -15.13
CA GLY A 258 -42.43 20.96 -16.07
C GLY A 258 -43.79 20.59 -15.43
N ALA A 259 -43.84 20.13 -14.17
CA ALA A 259 -45.11 19.70 -13.57
C ALA A 259 -46.12 20.85 -13.39
N GLY A 260 -45.66 22.07 -13.09
CA GLY A 260 -46.49 23.26 -13.05
C GLY A 260 -46.97 23.72 -14.43
N GLN A 261 -46.23 23.42 -15.50
CA GLN A 261 -46.70 23.61 -16.87
C GLN A 261 -47.86 22.64 -17.20
N ILE A 262 -47.84 21.40 -16.71
CA ILE A 262 -48.98 20.47 -16.84
C ILE A 262 -50.18 20.94 -16.01
N PHE A 263 -49.97 21.36 -14.76
CA PHE A 263 -51.02 21.99 -13.92
C PHE A 263 -51.70 23.19 -14.61
N ASN A 264 -50.96 23.90 -15.45
CA ASN A 264 -51.42 25.02 -16.28
C ASN A 264 -51.95 24.62 -17.68
N GLY A 265 -52.04 23.33 -18.03
CA GLY A 265 -52.51 22.86 -19.33
C GLY A 265 -51.52 23.02 -20.50
N GLN A 266 -50.21 23.05 -20.24
CA GLN A 266 -49.14 23.24 -21.24
C GLN A 266 -48.14 22.06 -21.30
N PRO A 267 -48.57 20.84 -21.67
CA PRO A 267 -47.73 19.64 -21.64
C PRO A 267 -46.49 19.72 -22.56
N GLU A 268 -46.58 20.40 -23.70
CA GLU A 268 -45.43 20.57 -24.61
C GLU A 268 -44.28 21.36 -23.98
N LYS A 269 -44.59 22.41 -23.20
CA LYS A 269 -43.57 23.18 -22.47
C LYS A 269 -43.01 22.38 -21.30
N ALA A 270 -43.84 21.56 -20.66
CA ALA A 270 -43.40 20.67 -19.59
C ALA A 270 -42.32 19.71 -20.06
N GLN A 271 -42.50 19.08 -21.23
CA GLN A 271 -41.49 18.21 -21.84
C GLN A 271 -40.15 18.94 -22.09
N ARG A 272 -40.19 20.15 -22.62
CA ARG A 272 -38.97 20.96 -22.87
C ARG A 272 -38.24 21.26 -21.55
N TYR A 273 -38.95 21.69 -20.52
CA TYR A 273 -38.34 21.97 -19.21
C TYR A 273 -37.80 20.71 -18.52
N ALA A 274 -38.52 19.60 -18.61
CA ALA A 274 -38.08 18.29 -18.10
C ALA A 274 -36.79 17.80 -18.79
N LEU A 275 -36.66 17.95 -20.11
CA LEU A 275 -35.42 17.63 -20.83
C LEU A 275 -34.23 18.51 -20.38
N THR A 276 -34.47 19.75 -19.96
CA THR A 276 -33.43 20.66 -19.46
C THR A 276 -33.16 20.60 -17.94
N PHE A 277 -33.73 19.62 -17.22
CA PHE A 277 -33.75 19.60 -15.74
C PHE A 277 -32.38 19.73 -15.06
N PHE A 278 -31.33 19.19 -15.67
CA PHE A 278 -29.96 19.19 -15.14
C PHE A 278 -29.32 20.60 -15.14
N LEU A 279 -29.99 21.59 -15.72
CA LEU A 279 -29.57 22.99 -15.72
C LEU A 279 -30.46 23.82 -14.77
N LEU A 280 -29.86 24.33 -13.69
CA LEU A 280 -30.54 25.14 -12.67
C LEU A 280 -31.27 26.37 -13.26
N VAL A 281 -30.69 27.02 -14.27
CA VAL A 281 -31.23 28.25 -14.85
C VAL A 281 -32.55 28.01 -15.64
N PRO A 282 -32.64 27.03 -16.56
CA PRO A 282 -33.91 26.53 -17.10
C PRO A 282 -34.93 26.10 -16.03
N TRP A 283 -34.51 25.47 -14.92
CA TRP A 283 -35.44 25.08 -13.86
C TRP A 283 -36.05 26.30 -13.16
N VAL A 284 -35.25 27.29 -12.76
CA VAL A 284 -35.74 28.56 -12.17
C VAL A 284 -36.66 29.31 -13.15
N ARG A 285 -36.35 29.28 -14.45
CA ARG A 285 -37.25 29.80 -15.51
C ARG A 285 -38.57 29.02 -15.57
N ALA A 286 -38.55 27.69 -15.48
CA ALA A 286 -39.76 26.86 -15.44
C ALA A 286 -40.68 27.21 -14.25
N VAL A 287 -40.13 27.51 -13.07
CA VAL A 287 -40.91 27.96 -11.91
C VAL A 287 -41.53 29.35 -12.15
N ARG A 288 -40.73 30.30 -12.66
CA ARG A 288 -41.20 31.66 -12.98
C ARG A 288 -42.29 31.67 -14.05
N ASP A 289 -42.14 30.87 -15.10
CA ASP A 289 -43.13 30.72 -16.18
C ASP A 289 -44.42 30.05 -15.69
N ALA A 290 -44.31 29.04 -14.80
CA ALA A 290 -45.48 28.38 -14.21
C ALA A 290 -46.28 29.36 -13.32
N TRP A 291 -45.60 30.21 -12.56
CA TRP A 291 -46.23 31.28 -11.79
C TRP A 291 -46.88 32.33 -12.70
N SER A 292 -46.14 32.89 -13.67
CA SER A 292 -46.63 34.00 -14.50
C SER A 292 -47.80 33.60 -15.40
N TYR A 293 -47.78 32.39 -15.96
CA TYR A 293 -48.92 31.86 -16.70
C TYR A 293 -50.08 31.44 -15.79
N GLY A 294 -49.79 30.89 -14.60
CA GLY A 294 -50.82 30.63 -13.58
C GLY A 294 -51.56 31.92 -13.17
N GLU A 295 -50.85 33.03 -13.09
CA GLU A 295 -51.43 34.36 -12.83
C GLU A 295 -52.27 34.87 -14.02
N GLN A 296 -51.87 34.59 -15.27
CA GLN A 296 -52.68 34.89 -16.45
C GLN A 296 -53.98 34.06 -16.48
N VAL A 297 -53.94 32.78 -16.08
CA VAL A 297 -55.13 31.93 -15.93
C VAL A 297 -56.02 32.46 -14.81
N ARG A 298 -55.46 32.82 -13.65
CA ARG A 298 -56.22 33.40 -12.52
C ARG A 298 -56.92 34.72 -12.88
N ARG A 299 -56.31 35.52 -13.77
CA ARG A 299 -56.89 36.78 -14.29
C ARG A 299 -57.70 36.61 -15.58
N TYR A 300 -57.96 35.37 -16.04
CA TYR A 300 -58.70 35.06 -17.27
C TYR A 300 -58.11 35.62 -18.58
N TYR A 301 -56.81 35.94 -18.59
CA TYR A 301 -56.03 36.29 -19.80
C TYR A 301 -55.51 35.04 -20.54
N ALA A 302 -55.57 33.87 -19.91
CA ALA A 302 -55.25 32.58 -20.50
C ALA A 302 -56.40 31.58 -20.26
N PRO A 303 -56.59 30.56 -21.12
CA PRO A 303 -57.65 29.57 -20.97
C PRO A 303 -57.44 28.73 -19.70
N ARG A 304 -58.54 28.47 -18.97
CA ARG A 304 -58.55 27.67 -17.74
C ARG A 304 -58.33 26.18 -18.07
N PRO A 305 -57.42 25.46 -17.36
CA PRO A 305 -57.10 24.06 -17.67
C PRO A 305 -58.28 23.10 -17.49
N GLU A 306 -58.13 21.88 -18.02
CA GLU A 306 -59.11 20.80 -17.87
C GLU A 306 -59.27 20.37 -16.40
N PRO A 307 -60.49 19.99 -15.96
CA PRO A 307 -60.69 19.43 -14.64
C PRO A 307 -59.91 18.11 -14.52
N GLY A 308 -58.93 18.09 -13.61
CA GLY A 308 -58.04 16.93 -13.40
C GLY A 308 -56.57 17.18 -13.75
N GLU A 309 -56.20 18.34 -14.30
CA GLU A 309 -54.77 18.66 -14.52
C GLU A 309 -53.94 18.65 -13.22
N THR A 310 -54.56 18.92 -12.07
CA THR A 310 -53.93 18.77 -10.75
C THR A 310 -53.44 17.34 -10.49
N ARG A 311 -54.24 16.34 -10.88
CA ARG A 311 -53.89 14.91 -10.79
C ARG A 311 -52.89 14.50 -11.89
N ARG A 312 -53.02 15.04 -13.11
CA ARG A 312 -52.06 14.80 -14.20
C ARG A 312 -50.66 15.33 -13.82
N ALA A 313 -50.57 16.54 -13.25
CA ALA A 313 -49.33 17.14 -12.75
C ALA A 313 -48.68 16.33 -11.61
N ALA A 314 -49.48 15.90 -10.61
CA ALA A 314 -48.97 15.08 -9.51
C ALA A 314 -48.47 13.69 -9.98
N VAL A 315 -49.20 13.03 -10.90
CA VAL A 315 -48.77 11.76 -11.50
C VAL A 315 -47.54 11.94 -12.39
N PHE A 316 -47.42 13.06 -13.11
CA PHE A 316 -46.22 13.38 -13.86
C PHE A 316 -45.01 13.58 -12.94
N ALA A 317 -45.14 14.35 -11.86
CA ALA A 317 -44.06 14.56 -10.89
C ALA A 317 -43.58 13.25 -10.26
N LEU A 318 -44.50 12.34 -9.91
CA LEU A 318 -44.16 11.01 -9.39
C LEU A 318 -43.43 10.14 -10.44
N LYS A 319 -43.93 10.10 -11.68
CA LYS A 319 -43.29 9.37 -12.80
C LYS A 319 -41.91 9.94 -13.14
N TRP A 320 -41.76 11.27 -13.05
CA TRP A 320 -40.50 11.97 -13.29
C TRP A 320 -39.43 11.54 -12.27
N TRP A 321 -39.74 11.63 -10.97
CA TRP A 321 -38.80 11.20 -9.92
C TRP A 321 -38.49 9.71 -9.97
N PHE A 322 -39.46 8.85 -10.35
CA PHE A 322 -39.20 7.43 -10.60
C PHE A 322 -38.21 7.22 -11.76
N ALA A 323 -38.37 7.93 -12.87
CA ALA A 323 -37.46 7.84 -14.02
C ALA A 323 -36.05 8.35 -13.68
N VAL A 324 -35.93 9.49 -12.98
CA VAL A 324 -34.64 10.02 -12.51
C VAL A 324 -33.97 9.05 -11.53
N GLY A 325 -34.72 8.47 -10.60
CA GLY A 325 -34.20 7.46 -9.65
C GLY A 325 -33.72 6.18 -10.35
N LEU A 326 -34.43 5.71 -11.37
CA LEU A 326 -34.02 4.56 -12.18
C LEU A 326 -32.72 4.84 -12.95
N VAL A 327 -32.60 6.01 -13.58
CA VAL A 327 -31.38 6.41 -14.31
C VAL A 327 -30.19 6.60 -13.36
N ALA A 328 -30.40 7.20 -12.19
CA ALA A 328 -29.36 7.37 -11.18
C ALA A 328 -28.89 6.02 -10.60
N SER A 329 -29.83 5.12 -10.30
CA SER A 329 -29.55 3.75 -9.84
C SER A 329 -28.75 2.96 -10.88
N LEU A 330 -29.19 2.98 -12.15
CA LEU A 330 -28.47 2.33 -13.25
C LEU A 330 -27.07 2.93 -13.43
N SER A 331 -26.92 4.25 -13.30
CA SER A 331 -25.64 4.94 -13.40
C SER A 331 -24.69 4.50 -12.29
N MET A 332 -25.12 4.48 -11.03
CA MET A 332 -24.34 3.97 -9.89
C MET A 332 -23.98 2.49 -10.05
N TYR A 333 -24.90 1.65 -10.55
CA TYR A 333 -24.64 0.24 -10.83
C TYR A 333 -23.57 0.06 -11.92
N THR A 334 -23.68 0.78 -13.04
CA THR A 334 -22.66 0.72 -14.11
C THR A 334 -21.31 1.28 -13.67
N PHE A 335 -21.29 2.30 -12.80
CA PHE A 335 -20.07 2.85 -12.23
C PHE A 335 -19.37 1.82 -11.31
N GLY A 336 -20.13 1.17 -10.41
CA GLY A 336 -19.61 0.11 -9.55
C GLY A 336 -19.09 -1.11 -10.32
N LEU A 337 -19.73 -1.48 -11.44
CA LEU A 337 -19.19 -2.52 -12.34
C LEU A 337 -17.86 -2.10 -12.97
N VAL A 338 -17.70 -0.84 -13.39
CA VAL A 338 -16.44 -0.33 -13.95
C VAL A 338 -15.34 -0.24 -12.88
N GLU A 339 -15.67 0.10 -11.63
CA GLU A 339 -14.71 0.06 -10.53
C GLU A 339 -14.29 -1.37 -10.17
N ALA A 340 -15.22 -2.32 -10.08
CA ALA A 340 -14.91 -3.73 -9.85
C ALA A 340 -14.02 -4.31 -10.97
N GLN A 341 -14.27 -3.97 -12.24
CA GLN A 341 -13.41 -4.37 -13.36
C GLN A 341 -12.01 -3.74 -13.27
N ARG A 342 -11.89 -2.48 -12.84
CA ARG A 342 -10.58 -1.82 -12.62
C ARG A 342 -9.80 -2.45 -11.47
N GLU A 343 -10.48 -2.86 -10.41
CA GLU A 343 -9.86 -3.51 -9.26
C GLU A 343 -9.39 -4.94 -9.61
N GLN A 344 -10.20 -5.70 -10.34
CA GLN A 344 -9.76 -6.97 -10.93
C GLN A 344 -8.55 -6.78 -11.86
N ALA A 345 -8.58 -5.79 -12.76
CA ALA A 345 -7.46 -5.51 -13.66
C ALA A 345 -6.16 -5.14 -12.92
N ARG A 346 -6.25 -4.42 -11.79
CA ARG A 346 -5.10 -4.15 -10.90
C ARG A 346 -4.57 -5.45 -10.28
N GLN A 347 -5.44 -6.28 -9.70
CA GLN A 347 -5.02 -7.56 -9.10
C GLN A 347 -4.39 -8.52 -10.13
N HIS A 348 -4.84 -8.48 -11.39
CA HIS A 348 -4.20 -9.22 -12.48
C HIS A 348 -2.81 -8.66 -12.80
N ALA A 349 -2.67 -7.35 -13.00
CA ALA A 349 -1.37 -6.72 -13.26
C ALA A 349 -0.38 -6.89 -12.10
N GLU A 350 -0.84 -6.86 -10.84
CA GLU A 350 -0.03 -7.14 -9.65
C GLU A 350 0.48 -8.59 -9.63
N ARG A 351 -0.36 -9.57 -10.01
CA ARG A 351 0.07 -10.98 -10.13
C ARG A 351 1.04 -11.20 -11.28
N GLU A 352 0.85 -10.54 -12.42
CA GLU A 352 1.77 -10.58 -13.56
C GLU A 352 3.13 -9.97 -13.21
N LEU A 353 3.15 -8.86 -12.46
CA LEU A 353 4.40 -8.25 -11.95
C LEU A 353 5.10 -9.15 -10.92
N VAL A 354 4.36 -9.79 -10.01
CA VAL A 354 4.94 -10.73 -9.03
C VAL A 354 5.49 -11.98 -9.73
N ALA A 355 4.81 -12.52 -10.73
CA ALA A 355 5.31 -13.63 -11.53
C ALA A 355 6.62 -13.25 -12.25
N ALA A 356 6.66 -12.12 -12.93
CA ALA A 356 7.87 -11.64 -13.60
C ALA A 356 9.03 -11.35 -12.63
N MET A 357 8.75 -10.93 -11.39
CA MET A 357 9.78 -10.79 -10.36
C MET A 357 10.30 -12.14 -9.84
N ILE A 358 9.44 -13.16 -9.76
CA ILE A 358 9.86 -14.53 -9.40
C ILE A 358 10.73 -15.12 -10.51
N ASP A 359 10.34 -14.97 -11.78
CA ASP A 359 11.11 -15.46 -12.93
C ASP A 359 12.54 -14.86 -12.95
N VAL A 360 12.68 -13.55 -12.68
CA VAL A 360 14.00 -12.89 -12.56
C VAL A 360 14.77 -13.41 -11.35
N ALA A 361 14.14 -13.55 -10.19
CA ALA A 361 14.80 -14.04 -8.98
C ALA A 361 15.26 -15.50 -9.09
N VAL A 362 14.56 -16.34 -9.86
CA VAL A 362 14.99 -17.72 -10.17
C VAL A 362 16.27 -17.69 -11.01
N VAL A 363 16.34 -16.85 -12.05
CA VAL A 363 17.56 -16.69 -12.87
C VAL A 363 18.74 -16.17 -12.03
N GLU A 364 18.54 -15.17 -11.17
CA GLU A 364 19.58 -14.67 -10.27
C GLU A 364 20.08 -15.74 -9.27
N VAL A 365 19.20 -16.65 -8.82
CA VAL A 365 19.57 -17.78 -7.95
C VAL A 365 20.32 -18.87 -8.71
N ASP A 366 19.86 -19.26 -9.91
CA ASP A 366 20.53 -20.28 -10.73
C ASP A 366 21.93 -19.81 -11.19
N GLU A 367 22.08 -18.54 -11.61
CA GLU A 367 23.38 -17.94 -11.94
C GLU A 367 24.34 -17.85 -10.72
N ALA A 368 23.80 -17.75 -9.50
CA ALA A 368 24.59 -17.77 -8.27
C ALA A 368 24.90 -19.19 -7.75
N LEU A 369 24.07 -20.19 -8.09
CA LEU A 369 24.21 -21.57 -7.61
C LEU A 369 25.41 -22.28 -8.25
N GLU A 370 25.61 -22.13 -9.56
CA GLU A 370 26.70 -22.78 -10.29
C GLU A 370 28.11 -22.42 -9.77
N PRO A 371 28.50 -21.13 -9.59
CA PRO A 371 29.79 -20.79 -9.01
C PRO A 371 29.90 -21.17 -7.53
N ALA A 372 28.80 -21.19 -6.77
CA ALA A 372 28.81 -21.65 -5.38
C ALA A 372 29.08 -23.16 -5.26
N LEU A 373 28.48 -23.97 -6.13
CA LEU A 373 28.75 -25.42 -6.20
C LEU A 373 30.18 -25.72 -6.67
N LEU A 374 30.69 -24.98 -7.66
CA LEU A 374 32.09 -25.10 -8.10
C LEU A 374 33.08 -24.76 -6.98
N ALA A 375 32.85 -23.66 -6.24
CA ALA A 375 33.67 -23.29 -5.10
C ALA A 375 33.60 -24.29 -3.94
N ALA A 376 32.41 -24.85 -3.66
CA ALA A 376 32.23 -25.89 -2.64
C ALA A 376 32.98 -27.19 -3.01
N ASN A 377 32.90 -27.62 -4.28
CA ASN A 377 33.65 -28.78 -4.76
C ASN A 377 35.17 -28.57 -4.66
N GLN A 378 35.68 -27.42 -5.10
CA GLN A 378 37.11 -27.07 -4.99
C GLN A 378 37.58 -27.02 -3.53
N ALA A 379 36.75 -26.53 -2.60
CA ALA A 379 37.06 -26.55 -1.17
C ALA A 379 37.09 -27.97 -0.60
N HIS A 380 36.18 -28.86 -1.04
CA HIS A 380 36.21 -30.28 -0.67
C HIS A 380 37.41 -31.02 -1.25
N GLU A 381 37.80 -30.75 -2.49
CA GLU A 381 39.00 -31.31 -3.13
C GLU A 381 40.27 -30.87 -2.39
N ALA A 382 40.43 -29.57 -2.11
CA ALA A 382 41.56 -29.05 -1.34
C ALA A 382 41.65 -29.64 0.08
N LEU A 383 40.51 -29.77 0.79
CA LEU A 383 40.47 -30.43 2.10
C LEU A 383 40.78 -31.93 2.03
N ALA A 384 40.45 -32.61 0.93
CA ALA A 384 40.81 -34.01 0.71
C ALA A 384 42.31 -34.17 0.42
N GLU A 385 42.91 -33.27 -0.37
CA GLU A 385 44.36 -33.22 -0.62
C GLU A 385 45.15 -32.93 0.66
N GLU A 386 44.74 -31.93 1.47
CA GLU A 386 45.35 -31.64 2.78
C GLU A 386 45.24 -32.86 3.73
N GLN A 387 44.08 -33.50 3.80
CA GLN A 387 43.90 -34.69 4.64
C GLN A 387 44.77 -35.85 4.17
N ALA A 388 44.86 -36.10 2.85
CA ALA A 388 45.73 -37.12 2.29
C ALA A 388 47.21 -36.87 2.64
N ALA A 389 47.67 -35.62 2.48
CA ALA A 389 49.06 -35.22 2.72
C ALA A 389 49.52 -35.38 4.20
N PHE A 390 48.59 -35.32 5.15
CA PHE A 390 48.90 -35.51 6.58
C PHE A 390 48.60 -36.92 7.14
N THR A 391 48.01 -37.82 6.35
CA THR A 391 47.78 -39.20 6.80
C THR A 391 48.96 -40.13 6.53
N MET A 392 49.68 -40.53 7.59
CA MET A 392 50.47 -41.77 7.57
C MET A 392 49.60 -42.92 7.04
N SER A 393 50.20 -43.78 6.21
CA SER A 393 49.51 -44.90 5.55
C SER A 393 48.76 -45.77 6.55
N GLN A 394 47.67 -46.40 6.11
CA GLN A 394 46.88 -47.27 7.01
C GLN A 394 47.72 -48.45 7.53
N GLU A 395 48.69 -48.92 6.75
CA GLU A 395 49.64 -49.96 7.17
C GLU A 395 50.60 -49.46 8.26
N GLU A 396 51.27 -48.32 8.08
CA GLU A 396 52.12 -47.73 9.13
C GLU A 396 51.33 -47.43 10.40
N ARG A 397 50.12 -46.89 10.26
CA ARG A 397 49.24 -46.58 11.39
C ARG A 397 48.86 -47.84 12.16
N ALA A 398 48.49 -48.92 11.46
CA ALA A 398 48.24 -50.22 12.06
C ALA A 398 49.51 -50.78 12.73
N GLN A 399 50.68 -50.64 12.11
CA GLN A 399 51.94 -51.18 12.64
C GLN A 399 52.44 -50.41 13.88
N ARG A 400 52.35 -49.08 13.91
CA ARG A 400 52.63 -48.27 15.12
C ARG A 400 51.67 -48.61 16.26
N LEU A 401 50.37 -48.71 15.97
CA LEU A 401 49.36 -49.10 16.97
C LEU A 401 49.57 -50.54 17.48
N TYR A 402 50.09 -51.44 16.65
CA TYR A 402 50.42 -52.81 17.03
C TYR A 402 51.61 -52.87 17.99
N ILE A 403 52.67 -52.09 17.75
CA ILE A 403 53.82 -51.99 18.66
C ILE A 403 53.37 -51.43 20.03
N ILE A 404 52.59 -50.34 20.03
CA ILE A 404 52.06 -49.74 21.27
C ILE A 404 51.18 -50.74 22.02
N GLY A 405 50.24 -51.40 21.33
CA GLY A 405 49.36 -52.37 21.95
C GLY A 405 50.12 -53.57 22.52
N TYR A 406 51.12 -54.08 21.81
CA TYR A 406 51.98 -55.17 22.27
C TYR A 406 52.72 -54.79 23.57
N GLN A 407 53.20 -53.55 23.68
CA GLN A 407 53.79 -53.05 24.92
C GLN A 407 52.77 -53.00 26.07
N SER A 408 51.52 -52.58 25.85
CA SER A 408 50.45 -52.68 26.85
C SER A 408 50.17 -54.13 27.28
N CYS A 409 50.15 -55.08 26.33
CA CYS A 409 49.97 -56.50 26.61
C CYS A 409 51.11 -57.05 27.52
N VAL A 410 52.35 -56.65 27.26
CA VAL A 410 53.53 -57.02 28.08
C VAL A 410 53.50 -56.35 29.47
N GLN A 411 53.02 -55.11 29.55
CA GLN A 411 52.83 -54.37 30.81
C GLN A 411 51.63 -54.86 31.63
N ARG A 412 50.85 -55.82 31.12
CA ARG A 412 49.61 -56.37 31.72
C ARG A 412 48.45 -55.37 31.81
N ASP A 413 48.48 -54.30 31.02
CA ASP A 413 47.31 -53.46 30.78
C ASP A 413 46.44 -54.13 29.71
N TYR A 414 45.59 -55.06 30.17
CA TYR A 414 44.76 -55.87 29.29
C TYR A 414 43.65 -55.07 28.60
N GLU A 415 43.15 -53.99 29.21
CA GLU A 415 42.11 -53.14 28.61
C GLU A 415 42.71 -52.28 27.48
N ALA A 416 43.88 -51.66 27.70
CA ALA A 416 44.59 -50.96 26.64
C ALA A 416 45.07 -51.92 25.54
N CYS A 417 45.57 -53.11 25.89
CA CYS A 417 45.95 -54.16 24.94
C CYS A 417 44.76 -54.60 24.06
N GLU A 418 43.57 -54.87 24.62
CA GLU A 418 42.39 -55.20 23.82
C GLU A 418 41.96 -54.02 22.93
N ALA A 419 41.85 -52.81 23.49
CA ALA A 419 41.37 -51.64 22.78
C ALA A 419 42.29 -51.19 21.63
N THR A 420 43.61 -51.30 21.80
CA THR A 420 44.60 -51.02 20.75
C THR A 420 44.61 -52.10 19.68
N MET A 421 44.67 -53.38 20.07
CA MET A 421 44.66 -54.49 19.10
C MET A 421 43.37 -54.53 18.28
N ARG A 422 42.21 -54.17 18.87
CA ARG A 422 40.94 -53.98 18.16
C ARG A 422 40.97 -52.85 17.12
N ARG A 423 41.80 -51.81 17.32
CA ARG A 423 42.03 -50.74 16.32
C ARG A 423 42.97 -51.22 15.22
N VAL A 424 43.98 -52.03 15.55
CA VAL A 424 44.88 -52.66 14.56
C VAL A 424 44.09 -53.60 13.64
N THR A 425 43.25 -54.47 14.19
CA THR A 425 42.46 -55.43 13.40
C THR A 425 41.41 -54.74 12.52
N ALA A 426 40.88 -53.58 12.95
CA ALA A 426 40.02 -52.74 12.13
C ALA A 426 40.75 -52.03 10.98
N LEU A 427 42.02 -51.65 11.15
CA LEU A 427 42.85 -51.04 10.09
C LEU A 427 43.50 -52.07 9.14
N ARG A 428 43.86 -53.25 9.64
CA ARG A 428 44.49 -54.34 8.88
C ARG A 428 43.91 -55.69 9.28
N ALA A 429 42.82 -56.10 8.63
CA ALA A 429 42.12 -57.36 8.93
C ALA A 429 42.96 -58.63 8.75
N GLU A 430 44.09 -58.55 8.04
CA GLU A 430 45.04 -59.65 7.85
C GLU A 430 45.95 -59.91 9.07
N SER A 431 45.94 -59.02 10.08
CA SER A 431 46.83 -59.08 11.26
C SER A 431 46.44 -60.18 12.26
N ARG A 432 46.68 -61.44 11.88
CA ARG A 432 46.30 -62.64 12.65
C ARG A 432 46.80 -62.62 14.10
N ASP A 433 47.97 -62.03 14.35
CA ASP A 433 48.55 -61.92 15.68
C ASP A 433 47.93 -60.79 16.52
N ALA A 434 47.40 -59.73 15.90
CA ALA A 434 46.61 -58.73 16.61
C ALA A 434 45.27 -59.32 17.09
N PHE A 435 44.60 -60.13 16.26
CA PHE A 435 43.42 -60.89 16.69
C PHE A 435 43.72 -61.86 17.85
N ARG A 436 44.88 -62.53 17.83
CA ARG A 436 45.32 -63.42 18.93
C ARG A 436 45.52 -62.66 20.24
N LEU A 437 46.22 -61.51 20.19
CA LEU A 437 46.46 -60.67 21.36
C LEU A 437 45.17 -60.04 21.88
N GLN A 438 44.29 -59.52 21.00
CA GLN A 438 42.97 -59.00 21.36
C GLN A 438 42.13 -60.07 22.08
N ALA A 439 42.03 -61.28 21.52
CA ALA A 439 41.26 -62.37 22.10
C ALA A 439 41.82 -62.80 23.47
N TRP A 440 43.15 -62.93 23.60
CA TRP A 440 43.80 -63.22 24.88
C TRP A 440 43.56 -62.13 25.92
N ALA A 441 43.74 -60.86 25.57
CA ALA A 441 43.56 -59.72 26.47
C ALA A 441 42.13 -59.63 27.01
N SER A 442 41.13 -59.81 26.14
CA SER A 442 39.70 -59.83 26.53
C SER A 442 39.34 -60.95 27.52
N VAL A 443 40.13 -62.03 27.55
CA VAL A 443 40.01 -63.11 28.53
C VAL A 443 40.74 -62.76 29.83
N GLN A 444 41.93 -62.13 29.76
CA GLN A 444 42.68 -61.74 30.96
C GLN A 444 42.04 -60.59 31.72
N ALA A 445 41.54 -59.55 31.04
CA ALA A 445 40.82 -58.44 31.68
C ALA A 445 39.61 -58.91 32.53
N ARG A 446 39.02 -60.06 32.17
CA ARG A 446 37.88 -60.67 32.89
C ARG A 446 38.30 -61.65 34.00
N ARG A 447 39.56 -62.09 34.01
CA ARG A 447 40.08 -63.10 34.95
C ARG A 447 41.05 -62.52 35.98
N ASN A 448 41.80 -61.48 35.63
CA ASN A 448 42.91 -60.92 36.40
C ASN A 448 43.91 -62.01 36.86
N ASP A 449 44.19 -62.97 35.96
CA ASP A 449 45.12 -64.08 36.18
C ASP A 449 46.55 -63.67 35.75
N PRO A 450 47.49 -63.48 36.69
CA PRO A 450 48.84 -63.03 36.39
C PRO A 450 49.80 -64.15 35.98
N GLU A 451 49.36 -65.41 35.98
CA GLU A 451 50.19 -66.59 35.66
C GLU A 451 49.90 -67.15 34.26
N ALA A 452 48.75 -66.80 33.66
CA ALA A 452 48.40 -67.22 32.31
C ALA A 452 49.39 -66.67 31.26
N PRO A 453 50.05 -67.54 30.46
CA PRO A 453 51.08 -67.10 29.50
C PRO A 453 50.49 -66.28 28.35
N MET A 454 51.26 -65.30 27.87
CA MET A 454 50.98 -64.58 26.63
C MET A 454 51.16 -65.51 25.42
N PRO A 455 50.30 -65.45 24.39
CA PRO A 455 50.45 -66.30 23.20
C PRO A 455 51.78 -66.04 22.48
N GLU A 456 52.33 -67.08 21.86
CA GLU A 456 53.50 -66.96 21.01
C GLU A 456 53.17 -66.09 19.78
N VAL A 457 53.91 -64.99 19.64
CA VAL A 457 53.80 -63.97 18.60
C VAL A 457 55.21 -63.68 18.09
N ALA A 458 55.35 -63.29 16.82
CA ALA A 458 56.64 -62.92 16.25
C ALA A 458 57.28 -61.76 17.05
N PRO A 459 58.62 -61.72 17.22
CA PRO A 459 59.28 -60.66 17.97
C PRO A 459 59.02 -59.30 17.33
N VAL A 460 58.30 -58.45 18.06
CA VAL A 460 57.94 -57.10 17.63
C VAL A 460 59.11 -56.16 17.93
N PRO A 461 59.62 -55.37 16.96
CA PRO A 461 60.66 -54.39 17.22
C PRO A 461 60.16 -53.30 18.19
N SER A 462 61.08 -52.63 18.88
CA SER A 462 60.73 -51.44 19.66
C SER A 462 60.20 -50.32 18.76
N LEU A 463 59.46 -49.36 19.32
CA LEU A 463 58.94 -48.23 18.53
C LEU A 463 60.08 -47.40 17.92
N GLU A 464 61.18 -47.24 18.66
CA GLU A 464 62.41 -46.57 18.22
C GLU A 464 63.10 -47.35 17.09
N GLU A 465 63.22 -48.67 17.19
CA GLU A 465 63.72 -49.53 16.09
C GLU A 465 62.83 -49.43 14.85
N PHE A 466 61.50 -49.40 15.02
CA PHE A 466 60.58 -49.28 13.90
C PHE A 466 60.74 -47.94 13.20
N GLU A 467 60.75 -46.82 13.93
CA GLU A 467 60.94 -45.48 13.36
C GLU A 467 62.32 -45.30 12.70
N LEU A 468 63.38 -45.91 13.25
CA LEU A 468 64.70 -45.97 12.61
C LEU A 468 64.70 -46.83 11.33
N SER A 469 63.89 -47.89 11.28
CA SER A 469 63.81 -48.81 10.12
C SER A 469 62.90 -48.33 8.98
N ALA A 470 61.82 -47.62 9.32
CA ALA A 470 60.88 -47.04 8.34
C ALA A 470 61.47 -45.81 7.65
N GLY A 471 62.40 -45.13 8.31
CA GLY A 471 63.05 -43.92 7.82
C GLY A 471 62.13 -42.69 7.83
N PRO A 472 62.62 -41.54 7.35
CA PRO A 472 61.74 -40.44 7.02
C PRO A 472 60.86 -40.84 5.83
N GLY A 473 59.54 -40.81 6.00
CA GLY A 473 58.58 -41.11 4.94
C GLY A 473 58.75 -40.21 3.70
N PRO A 474 58.16 -40.60 2.55
CA PRO A 474 58.29 -39.88 1.28
C PRO A 474 57.95 -38.40 1.47
N ARG A 475 58.84 -37.52 0.97
CA ARG A 475 58.75 -36.06 1.20
C ARG A 475 57.86 -35.37 0.16
N HIS A 476 57.55 -36.05 -0.94
CA HIS A 476 56.64 -35.60 -1.97
C HIS A 476 55.63 -36.72 -2.27
N ALA A 477 54.40 -36.34 -2.66
CA ALA A 477 53.39 -37.31 -3.07
C ALA A 477 53.77 -38.05 -4.36
N ASP A 478 54.68 -37.46 -5.17
CA ASP A 478 55.21 -38.05 -6.41
C ASP A 478 56.22 -39.19 -6.18
N ASP A 479 56.62 -39.47 -4.93
CA ASP A 479 57.52 -40.57 -4.54
C ASP A 479 56.77 -41.89 -4.21
N LEU A 480 55.45 -41.97 -4.46
CA LEU A 480 54.56 -43.10 -4.15
C LEU A 480 53.97 -43.76 -5.42
#